data_AF-Q6XHP8-F1
#
_entry.id   AF-Q6XHP8-F1
#
_cell.length_a   1.000
_cell.length_b   1.000
_cell.length_c   1.000
_cell.angle_alpha   90.00
_cell.angle_beta   90.00
_cell.angle_gamma   90.00
#
_symmetry.space_group_name_H-M   'P 1'
#
loop_
_entity.id
_entity.type
_entity.pdbx_description
1 polymer ?
#
loop_
_entity_poly.entity_id
_entity_poly.type
_entity_poly.pdbx_seq_one_letter_code
_entity_poly.pdbx_strand_id
1 'polypeptide(L)'
;MSNPQPNVTAYLATQKKTTNKELAAEWTLIEELYNEKLWNELTIKLVTFVRHESLQDESALLQLYQNFLSTFETKINPYGLIQILEVVVDNIGDKKEAIEFLEKMKDKVKICDEAVWYLQVMQGNLYLSNLNDLNATKKIIEELRDVLEEAGNVTPVHGKYYMLASQYYRRVGKHSDYYRCGLQFLGCSLDEYPRDQW
;
A
#
# COMPACT_ATOMS: atom_id res chain seq x y z
N MET A 1 14.90 23.48 -10.95
CA MET A 1 14.24 23.15 -12.23
C MET A 1 12.78 22.91 -11.91
N SER A 2 11.90 23.73 -12.46
CA SER A 2 10.47 23.78 -12.16
C SER A 2 9.79 22.46 -12.50
N ASN A 3 9.27 21.78 -11.48
CA ASN A 3 8.41 20.61 -11.62
C ASN A 3 7.25 20.97 -12.57
N PRO A 4 7.11 20.32 -13.74
CA PRO A 4 5.97 20.60 -14.60
C PRO A 4 4.72 20.17 -13.83
N GLN A 5 3.81 21.13 -13.60
CA GLN A 5 2.50 20.87 -13.02
C GLN A 5 1.84 19.73 -13.83
N PRO A 6 1.51 18.60 -13.20
CA PRO A 6 0.97 17.48 -13.94
C PRO A 6 -0.41 17.88 -14.48
N ASN A 7 -0.54 17.88 -15.80
CA ASN A 7 -1.81 18.17 -16.47
C ASN A 7 -2.71 16.95 -16.32
N VAL A 8 -3.29 16.80 -15.13
CA VAL A 8 -4.18 15.69 -14.72
C VAL A 8 -5.25 15.43 -15.78
N THR A 9 -5.85 16.49 -16.33
CA THR A 9 -6.88 16.41 -17.38
C THR A 9 -6.34 15.86 -18.71
N ALA A 10 -5.09 16.18 -19.10
CA ALA A 10 -4.49 15.64 -20.31
C ALA A 10 -4.11 14.15 -20.15
N TYR A 11 -3.67 13.76 -18.94
CA TYR A 11 -3.37 12.36 -18.62
C TYR A 11 -4.64 11.51 -18.62
N LEU A 12 -5.70 11.96 -17.94
CA LEU A 12 -7.01 11.31 -17.93
C LEU A 12 -7.61 11.21 -19.34
N ALA A 13 -7.51 12.27 -20.15
CA ALA A 13 -7.96 12.25 -21.54
C ALA A 13 -7.18 11.29 -22.45
N THR A 14 -5.92 10.97 -22.10
CA THR A 14 -5.10 9.99 -22.83
C THR A 14 -5.47 8.57 -22.41
N GLN A 15 -5.68 8.34 -21.11
CA GLN A 15 -6.10 7.04 -20.57
C GLN A 15 -7.53 6.65 -20.99
N LYS A 16 -8.43 7.64 -21.18
CA LYS A 16 -9.77 7.44 -21.77
C LYS A 16 -9.75 6.92 -23.22
N LYS A 17 -8.63 7.03 -23.93
CA LYS A 17 -8.47 6.50 -25.30
C LYS A 17 -8.04 5.03 -25.32
N THR A 18 -7.79 4.41 -24.17
CA THR A 18 -7.49 2.98 -24.07
C THR A 18 -8.69 2.14 -24.49
N THR A 19 -8.42 1.04 -25.18
CA THR A 19 -9.35 0.22 -25.98
C THR A 19 -10.46 -0.48 -25.17
N ASN A 20 -10.38 -0.50 -23.83
CA ASN A 20 -11.33 -1.22 -22.98
C ASN A 20 -12.44 -0.29 -22.45
N LYS A 21 -13.69 -0.51 -22.89
CA LYS A 21 -14.85 0.33 -22.54
C LYS A 21 -15.12 0.40 -21.04
N GLU A 22 -14.82 -0.66 -20.30
CA GLU A 22 -15.02 -0.71 -18.84
C GLU A 22 -14.03 0.19 -18.11
N LEU A 23 -12.75 0.19 -18.52
CA LEU A 23 -11.75 1.10 -17.97
C LEU A 23 -12.07 2.56 -18.28
N ALA A 24 -12.57 2.85 -19.49
CA ALA A 24 -12.94 4.21 -19.87
C ALA A 24 -14.10 4.76 -19.02
N ALA A 25 -15.05 3.91 -18.63
CA ALA A 25 -16.13 4.27 -17.72
C ALA A 25 -15.61 4.58 -16.30
N GLU A 26 -14.76 3.72 -15.75
CA GLU A 26 -14.12 3.93 -14.44
C GLU A 26 -13.24 5.20 -14.42
N TRP A 27 -12.45 5.45 -15.48
CA TRP A 27 -11.69 6.71 -15.62
C TRP A 27 -12.58 7.95 -15.69
N THR A 28 -13.78 7.84 -16.25
CA THR A 28 -14.74 8.95 -16.30
C THR A 28 -15.31 9.24 -14.91
N LEU A 29 -15.67 8.20 -14.16
CA LEU A 29 -16.10 8.34 -12.76
C LEU A 29 -15.00 8.93 -11.87
N ILE A 30 -13.74 8.50 -12.05
CA ILE A 30 -12.59 9.06 -11.33
C ILE A 30 -12.43 10.57 -11.61
N GLU A 31 -12.63 10.99 -12.87
CA GLU A 31 -12.57 12.42 -13.24
C GLU A 31 -13.73 13.22 -12.64
N GLU A 32 -14.96 12.67 -12.65
CA GLU A 32 -16.12 13.29 -12.01
C GLU A 32 -15.90 13.49 -10.51
N LEU A 33 -15.48 12.44 -9.80
CA LEU A 33 -15.17 12.48 -8.38
C LEU A 33 -14.04 13.46 -8.06
N TYR A 34 -13.04 13.58 -8.94
CA TYR A 34 -11.96 14.56 -8.83
C TYR A 34 -12.47 16.00 -9.00
N ASN A 35 -13.32 16.25 -10.00
CA ASN A 35 -13.91 17.55 -10.27
C ASN A 35 -14.85 18.01 -9.15
N GLU A 36 -15.63 17.09 -8.59
CA GLU A 36 -16.50 17.33 -7.43
C GLU A 36 -15.74 17.38 -6.10
N LYS A 37 -14.43 17.09 -6.11
CA LYS A 37 -13.53 17.09 -4.93
C LYS A 37 -13.96 16.10 -3.84
N LEU A 38 -14.54 14.97 -4.24
CA LEU A 38 -14.97 13.89 -3.36
C LEU A 38 -13.79 12.96 -3.02
N TRP A 39 -12.84 13.46 -2.23
CA TRP A 39 -11.56 12.79 -1.95
C TRP A 39 -11.68 11.39 -1.34
N ASN A 40 -12.65 11.19 -0.44
CA ASN A 40 -12.83 9.90 0.23
C ASN A 40 -13.34 8.82 -0.73
N GLU A 41 -14.40 9.12 -1.48
CA GLU A 41 -14.96 8.19 -2.47
C GLU A 41 -13.98 7.91 -3.60
N LEU A 42 -13.27 8.96 -4.05
CA LEU A 42 -12.18 8.84 -5.01
C LEU A 42 -11.11 7.86 -4.52
N THR A 43 -10.70 7.94 -3.25
CA THR A 43 -9.67 7.04 -2.69
C THR A 43 -10.15 5.59 -2.68
N ILE A 44 -11.39 5.33 -2.25
CA ILE A 44 -11.97 3.97 -2.23
C ILE A 44 -12.04 3.39 -3.65
N LYS A 45 -12.49 4.21 -4.61
CA LYS A 45 -12.54 3.82 -6.01
C LYS A 45 -11.16 3.55 -6.57
N LEU A 46 -10.18 4.40 -6.29
CA LEU A 46 -8.79 4.21 -6.72
C LEU A 46 -8.16 2.94 -6.13
N VAL A 47 -8.39 2.64 -4.84
CA VAL A 47 -7.90 1.39 -4.22
C VAL A 47 -8.44 0.16 -4.95
N THR A 48 -9.72 0.18 -5.32
CA THR A 48 -10.34 -0.91 -6.08
C THR A 48 -9.80 -0.95 -7.52
N PHE A 49 -9.64 0.23 -8.11
CA PHE A 49 -9.23 0.41 -9.50
C PHE A 49 -7.81 -0.09 -9.77
N VAL A 50 -6.88 0.23 -8.86
CA VAL A 50 -5.47 -0.16 -8.94
C VAL A 50 -5.28 -1.68 -8.77
N ARG A 51 -6.26 -2.38 -8.21
CA ARG A 51 -6.26 -3.86 -8.10
C ARG A 51 -6.76 -4.57 -9.36
N HIS A 52 -7.33 -3.86 -10.34
CA HIS A 52 -7.75 -4.51 -11.58
C HIS A 52 -6.54 -4.93 -12.43
N GLU A 53 -6.55 -6.19 -12.89
CA GLU A 53 -5.49 -6.80 -13.71
C GLU A 53 -5.11 -5.96 -14.93
N SER A 54 -6.07 -5.24 -15.50
CA SER A 54 -5.89 -4.40 -16.69
C SER A 54 -5.00 -3.17 -16.49
N LEU A 55 -4.59 -2.86 -15.26
CA LEU A 55 -3.74 -1.71 -14.90
C LEU A 55 -2.42 -2.12 -14.26
N GLN A 56 -2.10 -3.41 -14.17
CA GLN A 56 -0.81 -3.90 -13.66
C GLN A 56 0.37 -3.65 -14.61
N ASP A 57 0.25 -2.68 -15.52
CA ASP A 57 1.38 -2.18 -16.30
C ASP A 57 2.20 -1.22 -15.43
N GLU A 58 3.45 -1.61 -15.13
CA GLU A 58 4.41 -0.86 -14.30
C GLU A 58 4.50 0.63 -14.70
N SER A 59 4.53 0.92 -16.00
CA SER A 59 4.59 2.29 -16.53
C SER A 59 3.32 3.11 -16.26
N ALA A 60 2.14 2.49 -16.35
CA ALA A 60 0.86 3.16 -16.16
C ALA A 60 0.64 3.51 -14.67
N LEU A 61 1.05 2.63 -13.76
CA LEU A 61 0.93 2.85 -12.31
C LEU A 61 1.90 3.93 -11.82
N LEU A 62 3.15 3.92 -12.30
CA LEU A 62 4.11 4.98 -11.98
C LEU A 62 3.65 6.35 -12.50
N GLN A 63 3.08 6.41 -13.71
CA GLN A 63 2.54 7.65 -14.26
C GLN A 63 1.27 8.12 -13.51
N LEU A 64 0.40 7.20 -13.10
CA LEU A 64 -0.75 7.51 -12.24
C LEU A 64 -0.27 8.10 -10.91
N TYR A 65 0.77 7.51 -10.34
CA TYR A 65 1.35 7.99 -9.10
C TYR A 65 1.92 9.41 -9.22
N GLN A 66 2.82 9.62 -10.17
CA GLN A 66 3.52 10.89 -10.34
C GLN A 66 2.60 12.02 -10.79
N ASN A 67 1.66 11.74 -11.71
CA ASN A 67 0.83 12.78 -12.31
C ASN A 67 -0.48 13.04 -11.56
N PHE A 68 -1.04 12.02 -10.92
CA PHE A 68 -2.37 12.12 -10.31
C PHE A 68 -2.28 12.15 -8.80
N LEU A 69 -1.74 11.10 -8.19
CA LEU A 69 -1.74 10.95 -6.73
C LEU A 69 -0.98 12.08 -6.04
N SER A 70 0.19 12.49 -6.57
CA SER A 70 1.00 13.58 -6.02
C SER A 70 0.25 14.92 -5.87
N THR A 71 -0.85 15.15 -6.60
CA THR A 71 -1.59 16.42 -6.55
C THR A 71 -2.54 16.55 -5.36
N PHE A 72 -2.98 15.43 -4.79
CA PHE A 72 -3.99 15.42 -3.72
C PHE A 72 -3.64 14.52 -2.52
N GLU A 73 -2.39 14.02 -2.42
CA GLU A 73 -1.91 13.22 -1.28
C GLU A 73 -2.20 13.87 0.09
N THR A 74 -2.18 15.21 0.16
CA THR A 74 -2.42 15.97 1.40
C THR A 74 -3.89 16.07 1.80
N LYS A 75 -4.82 15.70 0.91
CA LYS A 75 -6.27 15.85 1.11
C LYS A 75 -7.01 14.53 1.31
N ILE A 76 -6.36 13.42 1.00
CA ILE A 76 -6.94 12.07 1.10
C ILE A 76 -6.60 11.41 2.43
N ASN A 77 -7.32 10.34 2.74
CA ASN A 77 -7.01 9.50 3.88
C ASN A 77 -5.62 8.87 3.69
N PRO A 78 -4.66 9.10 4.61
CA PRO A 78 -3.32 8.54 4.53
C PRO A 78 -3.30 7.00 4.46
N TYR A 79 -4.26 6.33 5.11
CA TYR A 79 -4.35 4.88 5.10
C TYR A 79 -4.66 4.33 3.70
N GLY A 80 -5.63 4.93 3.00
CA GLY A 80 -5.99 4.54 1.63
C GLY A 80 -4.87 4.82 0.63
N LEU A 81 -4.10 5.90 0.84
CA LEU A 81 -2.91 6.18 0.03
C LEU A 81 -1.89 5.05 0.12
N ILE A 82 -1.64 4.50 1.31
CA ILE A 82 -0.66 3.41 1.47
C ILE A 82 -1.16 2.12 0.83
N GLN A 83 -2.47 1.85 0.85
CA GLN A 83 -3.01 0.69 0.13
C GLN A 83 -2.75 0.77 -1.37
N ILE A 84 -2.83 1.96 -1.96
CA ILE A 84 -2.47 2.18 -3.36
C ILE A 84 -0.95 2.01 -3.56
N LEU A 85 -0.15 2.57 -2.64
CA LEU A 85 1.31 2.43 -2.69
C LEU A 85 1.78 0.99 -2.61
N GLU A 86 1.10 0.11 -1.87
CA GLU A 86 1.42 -1.33 -1.79
C GLU A 86 1.48 -1.94 -3.19
N VAL A 87 0.44 -1.68 -4.01
CA VAL A 87 0.36 -2.22 -5.37
C VAL A 87 1.37 -1.55 -6.30
N VAL A 88 1.61 -0.25 -6.14
CA VAL A 88 2.63 0.45 -6.95
C VAL A 88 4.02 -0.11 -6.66
N VAL A 89 4.35 -0.34 -5.39
CA VAL A 89 5.64 -0.85 -4.94
C VAL A 89 5.87 -2.30 -5.34
N ASP A 90 4.83 -3.13 -5.33
CA ASP A 90 4.93 -4.51 -5.83
C ASP A 90 5.22 -4.59 -7.33
N ASN A 91 4.75 -3.60 -8.10
CA ASN A 91 4.98 -3.51 -9.54
C ASN A 91 6.29 -2.81 -9.92
N ILE A 92 6.95 -2.10 -8.99
CA ILE A 92 8.26 -1.48 -9.26
C ILE A 92 9.35 -2.56 -9.30
N GLY A 93 10.06 -2.64 -10.44
CA GLY A 93 11.18 -3.56 -10.61
C GLY A 93 12.39 -3.24 -9.71
N ASP A 94 12.71 -1.95 -9.51
CA ASP A 94 13.82 -1.53 -8.64
C ASP A 94 13.37 -1.22 -7.20
N LYS A 95 13.57 -2.22 -6.35
CA LYS A 95 13.04 -2.21 -4.99
C LYS A 95 13.88 -1.40 -4.01
N LYS A 96 15.07 -0.93 -4.41
CA LYS A 96 15.83 0.05 -3.62
C LYS A 96 15.23 1.44 -3.77
N GLU A 97 14.85 1.81 -4.99
CA GLU A 97 14.10 3.05 -5.24
C GLU A 97 12.76 3.03 -4.52
N ALA A 98 12.08 1.88 -4.46
CA ALA A 98 10.85 1.72 -3.70
C ALA A 98 11.03 1.98 -2.19
N ILE A 99 12.16 1.57 -1.59
CA ILE A 99 12.44 1.84 -0.17
C ILE A 99 12.67 3.33 0.08
N GLU A 100 13.51 3.99 -0.73
CA GLU A 100 13.73 5.44 -0.64
C GLU A 100 12.44 6.23 -0.87
N PHE A 101 11.59 5.73 -1.76
CA PHE A 101 10.28 6.28 -2.02
C PHE A 101 9.37 6.19 -0.79
N LEU A 102 9.31 5.01 -0.13
CA LEU A 102 8.56 4.80 1.10
C LEU A 102 9.06 5.68 2.26
N GLU A 103 10.37 5.92 2.37
CA GLU A 103 10.93 6.83 3.38
C GLU A 103 10.45 8.27 3.18
N LYS A 104 10.45 8.77 1.93
CA LYS A 104 9.90 10.10 1.62
C LYS A 104 8.42 10.21 1.95
N MET A 105 7.67 9.13 1.79
CA MET A 105 6.24 9.09 2.12
C MET A 105 5.98 9.02 3.63
N LYS A 106 6.87 8.39 4.40
CA LYS A 106 6.78 8.34 5.87
C LYS A 106 6.69 9.74 6.48
N ASP A 107 7.45 10.70 5.96
CA ASP A 107 7.42 12.08 6.46
C ASP A 107 6.11 12.82 6.20
N LYS A 108 5.41 12.48 5.11
CA LYS A 108 4.12 13.10 4.75
C LYS A 108 2.95 12.51 5.52
N VAL A 109 3.08 11.26 5.95
CA VAL A 109 1.98 10.44 6.48
C VAL A 109 1.94 10.42 8.02
N LYS A 110 2.81 11.19 8.70
CA LYS A 110 2.88 11.34 10.18
C LYS A 110 1.59 11.81 10.86
N ILE A 111 0.56 12.18 10.11
CA ILE A 111 -0.74 12.62 10.63
C ILE A 111 -1.54 11.42 11.19
N CYS A 112 -1.26 10.20 10.72
CA CYS A 112 -1.98 8.99 11.16
C CYS A 112 -0.99 7.88 11.53
N ASP A 113 -1.03 7.45 12.79
CA ASP A 113 -0.10 6.44 13.32
C ASP A 113 -0.28 5.08 12.64
N GLU A 114 -1.52 4.67 12.36
CA GLU A 114 -1.82 3.41 11.64
C GLU A 114 -1.17 3.38 10.25
N ALA A 115 -1.13 4.52 9.59
CA ALA A 115 -0.53 4.68 8.28
C ALA A 115 1.00 4.55 8.36
N VAL A 116 1.63 5.10 9.42
CA VAL A 116 3.06 4.91 9.66
C VAL A 116 3.40 3.44 9.93
N TRP A 117 2.60 2.74 10.75
CA TRP A 117 2.82 1.32 11.03
C TRP A 117 2.70 0.47 9.78
N TYR A 118 1.72 0.77 8.93
CA TYR A 118 1.52 0.05 7.69
C TYR A 118 2.69 0.25 6.70
N LEU A 119 3.23 1.46 6.59
CA LEU A 119 4.45 1.71 5.80
C LEU A 119 5.66 0.91 6.32
N GLN A 120 5.84 0.80 7.63
CA GLN A 120 6.92 -0.01 8.22
C GLN A 120 6.75 -1.50 7.90
N VAL A 121 5.53 -2.03 7.96
CA VAL A 121 5.24 -3.42 7.56
C VAL A 121 5.58 -3.63 6.08
N MET A 122 5.24 -2.68 5.21
CA MET A 122 5.57 -2.75 3.78
C MET A 122 7.08 -2.74 3.53
N GLN A 123 7.82 -1.87 4.22
CA GLN A 123 9.29 -1.88 4.18
C GLN A 123 9.86 -3.23 4.61
N GLY A 124 9.34 -3.80 5.71
CA GLY A 124 9.72 -5.13 6.18
C GLY A 124 9.49 -6.23 5.15
N ASN A 125 8.34 -6.21 4.45
CA ASN A 125 8.06 -7.16 3.36
C ASN A 125 9.04 -7.05 2.20
N LEU A 126 9.46 -5.83 1.84
CA LEU A 126 10.47 -5.61 0.80
C LEU A 126 11.85 -6.11 1.20
N TYR A 127 12.28 -5.82 2.43
CA TYR A 127 13.54 -6.31 2.98
C TYR A 127 13.58 -7.85 3.02
N LEU A 128 12.49 -8.47 3.47
CA LEU A 128 12.36 -9.91 3.54
C LEU A 128 12.35 -10.54 2.14
N SER A 129 11.56 -10.01 1.21
CA SER A 129 11.36 -10.66 -0.10
C SER A 129 12.58 -10.56 -1.01
N ASN A 130 13.31 -9.44 -1.01
CA ASN A 130 14.28 -9.15 -2.08
C ASN A 130 15.72 -9.04 -1.61
N LEU A 131 15.94 -8.43 -0.44
CA LEU A 131 17.28 -8.25 0.13
C LEU A 131 17.68 -9.44 1.02
N ASN A 132 16.71 -10.28 1.39
CA ASN A 132 16.84 -11.35 2.37
C ASN A 132 17.54 -10.88 3.66
N ASP A 133 17.37 -9.59 3.98
CA ASP A 133 18.00 -8.97 5.14
C ASP A 133 17.15 -9.25 6.38
N LEU A 134 17.49 -10.35 7.04
CA LEU A 134 16.82 -10.81 8.24
C LEU A 134 17.07 -9.88 9.43
N ASN A 135 18.17 -9.12 9.45
CA ASN A 135 18.48 -8.25 10.59
C ASN A 135 17.67 -6.96 10.54
N ALA A 136 17.60 -6.32 9.36
CA ALA A 136 16.76 -5.13 9.16
C ALA A 136 15.29 -5.43 9.42
N THR A 137 14.79 -6.56 8.87
CA THR A 137 13.41 -7.00 9.07
C THR A 137 13.09 -7.26 10.55
N LYS A 138 14.03 -7.88 11.29
CA LYS A 138 13.85 -8.14 12.73
C LYS A 138 13.69 -6.85 13.53
N LYS A 139 14.52 -5.85 13.26
CA LYS A 139 14.47 -4.55 13.95
C LYS A 139 13.12 -3.87 13.74
N ILE A 140 12.63 -3.88 12.50
CA ILE A 140 11.30 -3.35 12.15
C ILE A 140 10.19 -4.11 12.90
N ILE A 141 10.28 -5.45 13.00
CA ILE A 141 9.30 -6.27 13.73
C ILE A 141 9.31 -5.95 15.22
N GLU A 142 10.49 -5.81 15.84
CA GLU A 142 10.59 -5.48 17.27
C GLU A 142 10.05 -4.07 17.57
N GLU A 143 10.41 -3.07 16.75
CA GLU A 143 9.86 -1.71 16.86
C GLU A 143 8.34 -1.69 16.70
N LEU A 144 7.80 -2.39 15.69
CA LEU A 144 6.37 -2.48 15.45
C LEU A 144 5.64 -3.23 16.57
N ARG A 145 6.24 -4.27 17.14
CA ARG A 145 5.64 -5.01 18.25
C ARG A 145 5.37 -4.09 19.43
N ASP A 146 6.38 -3.35 19.84
CA ASP A 146 6.30 -2.51 21.04
C ASP A 146 5.26 -1.38 20.83
N VAL A 147 5.20 -0.81 19.63
CA VAL A 147 4.22 0.23 19.27
C VAL A 147 2.79 -0.32 19.19
N LEU A 148 2.60 -1.53 18.65
CA LEU A 148 1.28 -2.16 18.58
C LEU A 148 0.77 -2.60 19.97
N GLU A 149 1.67 -3.05 20.85
CA GLU A 149 1.34 -3.35 22.25
C GLU A 149 0.95 -2.07 23.02
N GLU A 150 1.59 -0.94 22.76
CA GLU A 150 1.24 0.36 23.35
C GLU A 150 -0.12 0.89 22.83
N ALA A 151 -0.41 0.68 21.55
CA ALA A 151 -1.66 1.13 20.93
C ALA A 151 -2.90 0.45 21.51
N GLY A 152 -2.78 -0.79 22.03
CA GLY A 152 -3.81 -1.52 22.77
C GLY A 152 -5.11 -1.87 22.01
N ASN A 153 -5.32 -1.30 20.82
CA ASN A 153 -6.50 -1.47 19.97
C ASN A 153 -6.16 -2.32 18.75
N VAL A 154 -7.02 -3.29 18.41
CA VAL A 154 -6.86 -4.12 17.21
C VAL A 154 -7.24 -3.31 15.98
N THR A 155 -6.24 -2.98 15.18
CA THR A 155 -6.38 -2.29 13.88
C THR A 155 -6.12 -3.27 12.73
N PRO A 156 -6.62 -3.01 11.50
CA PRO A 156 -6.35 -3.88 10.34
C PRO A 156 -4.85 -4.02 10.01
N VAL A 157 -4.00 -3.13 10.54
CA VAL A 157 -2.54 -3.23 10.43
C VAL A 157 -1.98 -4.44 11.19
N HIS A 158 -2.63 -4.88 12.27
CA HIS A 158 -2.20 -6.05 13.06
C HIS A 158 -2.16 -7.32 12.21
N GLY A 159 -3.16 -7.53 11.34
CA GLY A 159 -3.18 -8.67 10.41
C GLY A 159 -1.94 -8.65 9.49
N LYS A 160 -1.65 -7.51 8.86
CA LYS A 160 -0.48 -7.37 7.98
C LYS A 160 0.84 -7.55 8.72
N TYR A 161 0.95 -7.00 9.94
CA TYR A 161 2.10 -7.17 10.81
C TYR A 161 2.34 -8.65 11.17
N TYR A 162 1.32 -9.37 11.64
CA TYR A 162 1.46 -10.78 11.99
C TYR A 162 1.80 -11.65 10.78
N MET A 163 1.29 -11.30 9.59
CA MET A 163 1.68 -11.96 8.35
C MET A 163 3.18 -11.78 8.07
N LEU A 164 3.70 -10.55 8.11
CA LEU A 164 5.14 -10.28 7.95
C LEU A 164 5.97 -11.04 9.00
N ALA A 165 5.58 -10.97 10.28
CA ALA A 165 6.28 -11.65 11.37
C ALA A 165 6.31 -13.17 11.17
N SER A 166 5.19 -13.76 10.72
CA SER A 166 5.13 -15.19 10.41
C SER A 166 6.09 -15.58 9.28
N GLN A 167 6.15 -14.81 8.20
CA GLN A 167 7.08 -15.07 7.09
C GLN A 167 8.53 -14.97 7.55
N TYR A 168 8.84 -13.99 8.42
CA TYR A 168 10.16 -13.85 9.03
C TYR A 168 10.53 -15.06 9.88
N TYR A 169 9.69 -15.45 10.84
CA TYR A 169 9.96 -16.59 11.72
C TYR A 169 10.04 -17.92 10.97
N ARG A 170 9.27 -18.07 9.89
CA ARG A 170 9.38 -19.22 8.98
C ARG A 170 10.76 -19.32 8.34
N ARG A 171 11.35 -18.19 7.90
CA ARG A 171 12.71 -18.18 7.32
C ARG A 171 13.80 -18.40 8.35
N VAL A 172 13.64 -17.87 9.56
CA VAL A 172 14.61 -18.04 10.66
C VAL A 172 14.57 -19.46 11.26
N GLY A 173 13.48 -20.22 11.03
CA GLY A 173 13.31 -21.57 11.58
C GLY A 173 12.80 -21.59 13.04
N LYS A 174 12.23 -20.48 13.53
CA LYS A 174 11.62 -20.41 14.86
C LYS A 174 10.16 -20.84 14.79
N HIS A 175 9.93 -22.15 14.83
CA HIS A 175 8.59 -22.72 14.67
C HIS A 175 7.60 -22.26 15.77
N SER A 176 8.03 -22.14 17.02
CA SER A 176 7.15 -21.71 18.13
C SER A 176 6.55 -20.32 17.89
N ASP A 177 7.40 -19.35 17.56
CA ASP A 177 6.97 -17.97 17.31
C ASP A 177 6.14 -17.87 16.02
N TYR A 178 6.49 -18.67 15.00
CA TYR A 178 5.69 -18.79 13.78
C TYR A 178 4.26 -19.23 14.06
N TYR A 179 4.06 -20.30 14.85
CA TYR A 179 2.72 -20.76 15.21
C TYR A 179 1.96 -19.72 16.02
N ARG A 180 2.62 -19.05 16.97
CA ARG A 180 1.99 -17.99 17.78
C ARG A 180 1.51 -16.82 16.90
N CYS A 181 2.37 -16.31 16.02
CA CYS A 181 2.01 -15.22 15.11
C CYS A 181 0.95 -15.67 14.09
N GLY A 182 0.99 -16.92 13.62
CA GLY A 182 -0.03 -17.47 12.73
C GLY A 182 -1.42 -17.54 13.39
N LEU A 183 -1.51 -17.96 14.65
CA LEU A 183 -2.77 -17.97 15.40
C LEU A 183 -3.30 -16.55 15.64
N GLN A 184 -2.41 -15.60 15.95
CA GLN A 184 -2.78 -14.18 16.11
C GLN A 184 -3.28 -13.58 14.78
N PHE A 185 -2.59 -13.89 13.68
CA PHE A 185 -3.02 -13.49 12.34
C PHE A 185 -4.44 -13.99 12.05
N LEU A 186 -4.69 -15.30 12.25
CA LEU A 186 -6.02 -15.88 12.06
C LEU A 186 -7.06 -15.18 12.94
N GLY A 187 -6.74 -14.95 14.22
CA GLY A 187 -7.60 -14.22 15.15
C GLY A 187 -8.00 -12.82 14.67
N CYS A 188 -7.09 -12.11 13.99
CA CYS A 188 -7.34 -10.78 13.46
C CYS A 188 -7.95 -10.75 12.05
N SER A 189 -7.81 -11.80 11.25
CA SER A 189 -8.16 -11.81 9.81
C SER A 189 -9.33 -12.73 9.45
N LEU A 190 -9.96 -13.37 10.44
CA LEU A 190 -11.12 -14.27 10.28
C LEU A 190 -12.32 -13.62 9.56
N ASP A 191 -12.47 -12.29 9.60
CA ASP A 191 -13.58 -11.57 8.96
C ASP A 191 -13.29 -11.14 7.51
N GLU A 192 -12.01 -11.06 7.09
CA GLU A 192 -11.61 -10.51 5.78
C GLU A 192 -11.33 -11.57 4.71
N TYR A 193 -10.95 -12.80 5.10
CA TYR A 193 -10.66 -13.88 4.14
C TYR A 193 -11.83 -14.86 4.02
N PRO A 194 -12.39 -15.09 2.81
CA PRO A 194 -13.40 -16.11 2.60
C PRO A 194 -12.89 -17.47 3.04
N ARG A 195 -13.74 -18.22 3.76
CA ARG A 195 -13.57 -19.64 4.10
C ARG A 195 -13.58 -20.56 2.87
N ASP A 196 -13.03 -20.15 1.74
CA ASP A 196 -12.81 -21.01 0.56
C ASP A 196 -11.35 -20.95 0.06
N GLN A 197 -10.48 -20.14 0.69
CA GLN A 197 -9.07 -19.98 0.32
C GLN A 197 -8.08 -20.31 1.47
N TRP A 198 -8.48 -21.22 2.35
CA TRP A 198 -7.67 -21.74 3.46
C TRP A 198 -7.06 -23.09 3.08
#